data_AF-A0A948Q9S7-F1
#
_entry.id   AF-A0A948Q9S7-F1
#
_cell.length_a   1.000
_cell.length_b   1.000
_cell.length_c   1.000
_cell.angle_alpha   90.00
_cell.angle_beta   90.00
_cell.angle_gamma   90.00
#
_symmetry.space_group_name_H-M   'P 1'
#
loop_
_entity.id
_entity.type
_entity.pdbx_description
1 polymer ?
#
loop_
_entity_poly.entity_id
_entity_poly.type
_entity_poly.pdbx_seq_one_letter_code
_entity_poly.pdbx_strand_id
1 'polypeptide(L)'
;MKKINYLILLLAIFILPILNASAQNNNAFNYQGEVQADFKVEQKAVTLDYSKVVMYDRPDLGGLIMLSKTRWKNWVARAVYIGLVNILLLILIISLPKDSEPNIIISYLISGSSFIMSFWIFLCSLLLFRLKAIPSAIIFLPVAFLFFAGTYFLLLRIKRSDISLTELKESFQKLNKTSAEDSRLVSVSGLPGDWPDEDFIK
;
A
#
# COMPACT_ATOMS: atom_id res chain seq x y z
N MET A 1 7.42 36.34 2.91
CA MET A 1 6.52 35.49 2.09
C MET A 1 6.66 34.05 2.55
N LYS A 2 5.67 33.51 3.29
CA LYS A 2 5.71 32.13 3.80
C LYS A 2 5.24 31.18 2.71
N LYS A 3 6.14 30.30 2.22
CA LYS A 3 5.76 29.18 1.35
C LYS A 3 4.88 28.23 2.16
N ILE A 4 3.57 28.29 1.93
CA ILE A 4 2.63 27.30 2.47
C ILE A 4 2.95 25.98 1.77
N ASN A 5 3.35 24.98 2.56
CA ASN A 5 3.64 23.63 2.07
C ASN A 5 2.36 23.01 1.53
N TYR A 6 2.21 23.02 0.20
CA TYR A 6 1.12 22.34 -0.52
C TYR A 6 0.96 20.87 -0.12
N LEU A 7 2.02 20.23 0.38
CA LEU A 7 2.01 18.88 0.94
C LEU A 7 1.07 18.74 2.15
N ILE A 8 1.01 19.74 3.03
CA ILE A 8 0.15 19.72 4.24
C ILE A 8 -1.31 19.92 3.85
N LEU A 9 -1.58 20.75 2.84
CA LEU A 9 -2.92 20.97 2.31
C LEU A 9 -3.47 19.69 1.63
N LEU A 10 -2.61 18.99 0.89
CA LEU A 10 -2.94 17.72 0.24
C LEU A 10 -3.17 16.59 1.25
N LEU A 11 -2.38 16.54 2.32
CA LEU A 11 -2.58 15.62 3.46
C LEU A 11 -3.91 15.90 4.18
N ALA A 12 -4.27 17.18 4.38
CA ALA A 12 -5.53 17.55 5.02
C ALA A 12 -6.75 17.10 4.20
N ILE A 13 -6.73 17.24 2.87
CA ILE A 13 -7.83 16.84 1.99
C ILE A 13 -8.06 15.32 2.02
N PHE A 14 -7.01 14.51 2.19
CA PHE A 14 -7.15 13.05 2.29
C PHE A 14 -7.51 12.55 3.70
N ILE A 15 -7.20 13.30 4.77
CA ILE A 15 -7.49 12.89 6.16
C ILE A 15 -8.90 13.33 6.61
N LEU A 16 -9.42 14.45 6.11
CA LEU A 16 -10.76 14.97 6.44
C LEU A 16 -11.92 13.98 6.25
N PRO A 17 -12.00 13.18 5.16
CA PRO A 17 -13.04 12.16 5.04
C PRO A 17 -12.84 10.96 5.98
N ILE A 18 -11.63 10.75 6.51
CA ILE A 18 -11.32 9.67 7.48
C ILE A 18 -11.73 10.08 8.90
N LEU A 19 -11.59 11.36 9.26
CA LEU A 19 -12.11 11.89 10.54
C LEU A 19 -13.65 11.99 10.56
N ASN A 20 -14.28 12.34 9.44
CA ASN A 20 -15.75 12.38 9.39
C ASN A 20 -16.38 10.98 9.36
N ALA A 21 -15.65 9.95 8.93
CA ALA A 21 -16.11 8.55 9.01
C ALA A 21 -16.02 7.95 10.43
N SER A 22 -15.18 8.51 11.32
CA SER A 22 -15.06 8.07 12.72
C SER A 22 -15.90 8.89 13.71
N ALA A 23 -16.42 10.05 13.30
CA ALA A 23 -17.27 10.92 14.12
C ALA A 23 -18.75 10.50 14.19
N GLN A 24 -19.14 9.40 13.54
CA GLN A 24 -20.43 8.73 13.78
C GLN A 24 -20.29 7.55 14.77
N ASN A 25 -19.50 7.73 15.81
CA ASN A 25 -19.68 6.98 17.06
C ASN A 25 -20.64 7.76 17.94
N ASN A 26 -21.93 7.47 17.81
CA ASN A 26 -22.91 7.80 18.84
C ASN A 26 -22.56 6.98 20.09
N ASN A 27 -21.72 7.56 20.95
CA ASN A 27 -21.49 7.06 22.30
C ASN A 27 -22.83 7.09 23.04
N ALA A 28 -23.46 5.92 23.19
CA ALA A 28 -24.78 5.76 23.80
C ALA A 28 -24.81 5.98 25.33
N PHE A 29 -23.68 6.33 25.96
CA PHE A 29 -23.58 6.40 27.42
C PHE A 29 -22.66 7.54 27.88
N ASN A 30 -23.08 8.80 27.66
CA ASN A 30 -22.51 9.93 28.37
C ASN A 30 -23.65 10.79 28.95
N TYR A 31 -24.11 10.44 30.15
CA TYR A 31 -25.07 11.24 30.91
C TYR A 31 -24.29 12.18 31.84
N GLN A 32 -24.20 13.45 31.45
CA GLN A 32 -23.89 14.58 32.33
C GLN A 32 -24.96 15.64 32.11
N GLY A 33 -25.82 15.86 33.11
CA GLY A 33 -26.74 17.01 33.14
C GLY A 33 -28.17 16.66 33.58
N GLU A 34 -28.45 17.01 34.84
CA GLU A 34 -29.70 17.50 35.44
C GLU A 34 -31.07 16.87 35.09
N VAL A 35 -31.73 16.41 36.15
CA VAL A 35 -33.11 15.94 36.20
C VAL A 35 -34.06 17.10 35.88
N GLN A 36 -34.67 17.10 34.69
CA GLN A 36 -35.93 17.81 34.43
C GLN A 36 -36.89 16.98 33.57
N ALA A 37 -38.03 16.67 34.20
CA ALA A 37 -39.38 16.42 33.69
C ALA A 37 -39.61 15.59 32.41
N ASP A 38 -40.30 14.45 32.62
CA ASP A 38 -41.28 13.79 31.74
C ASP A 38 -41.19 14.07 30.23
N PHE A 39 -40.16 13.51 29.59
CA PHE A 39 -40.33 13.06 28.22
C PHE A 39 -40.76 11.60 28.27
N LYS A 40 -41.98 11.31 27.79
CA LYS A 40 -42.30 9.96 27.31
C LYS A 40 -41.35 9.70 26.15
N VAL A 41 -40.18 9.14 26.46
CA VAL A 41 -39.32 8.50 25.49
C VAL A 41 -40.19 7.38 24.93
N GLU A 42 -40.76 7.60 23.75
CA GLU A 42 -41.15 6.51 22.89
C GLU A 42 -39.87 5.70 22.71
N GLN A 43 -39.72 4.67 23.54
CA GLN A 43 -38.81 3.58 23.25
C GLN A 43 -39.32 3.07 21.93
N LYS A 44 -38.74 3.55 20.83
CA LYS A 44 -38.77 2.87 19.55
C LYS A 44 -38.28 1.49 19.94
N ALA A 45 -39.20 0.56 20.13
CA ALA A 45 -38.91 -0.85 20.18
C ALA A 45 -38.34 -1.11 18.79
N VAL A 46 -37.03 -0.90 18.65
CA VAL A 46 -36.29 -1.36 17.50
C VAL A 46 -36.47 -2.84 17.60
N THR A 47 -37.44 -3.36 16.85
CA THR A 47 -37.61 -4.78 16.65
C THR A 47 -36.30 -5.22 16.01
N LEU A 48 -35.42 -5.76 16.84
CA LEU A 48 -34.11 -6.22 16.41
C LEU A 48 -34.37 -7.41 15.48
N ASP A 49 -34.34 -7.15 14.18
CA ASP A 49 -34.50 -8.17 13.15
C ASP A 49 -33.20 -8.98 13.08
N TYR A 50 -33.16 -10.10 13.78
CA TYR A 50 -32.04 -11.03 13.81
C TYR A 50 -31.96 -11.94 12.58
N SER A 51 -32.84 -11.79 11.58
CA SER A 51 -32.86 -12.65 10.39
C SER A 51 -31.53 -12.68 9.63
N LYS A 52 -30.75 -11.59 9.71
CA LYS A 52 -29.46 -11.40 9.01
C LYS A 52 -28.24 -11.79 9.85
N VAL A 53 -28.45 -12.31 11.06
CA VAL A 53 -27.38 -12.64 12.02
C VAL A 53 -27.31 -14.16 12.20
N VAL A 54 -26.09 -14.68 12.29
CA VAL A 54 -25.81 -16.04 12.77
C VAL A 54 -25.35 -15.90 14.21
N MET A 55 -26.05 -16.58 15.11
CA MET A 55 -25.72 -16.61 16.53
C MET A 55 -24.94 -17.90 16.80
N TYR A 56 -23.74 -17.75 17.34
CA TYR A 56 -22.95 -18.86 17.85
C TYR A 56 -22.94 -18.77 19.36
N ASP A 57 -23.39 -19.83 20.02
CA ASP A 57 -23.21 -19.95 21.46
C ASP A 57 -21.80 -20.51 21.73
N ARG A 58 -20.97 -19.69 22.37
CA ARG A 58 -19.55 -19.96 22.68
C ARG A 58 -19.30 -19.55 24.12
N PRO A 59 -19.70 -20.37 25.10
CA PRO A 59 -19.56 -20.04 26.52
C PRO A 59 -18.08 -19.87 26.94
N ASP A 60 -17.16 -20.46 26.19
CA ASP A 60 -15.71 -20.36 26.30
C ASP A 60 -15.14 -18.95 26.02
N LEU A 61 -15.85 -18.12 25.26
CA LEU A 61 -15.40 -16.78 24.84
C LEU A 61 -16.25 -15.64 25.44
N GLY A 62 -17.03 -15.92 26.48
CA GLY A 62 -17.80 -14.91 27.21
C GLY A 62 -19.24 -14.70 26.72
N GLY A 63 -19.80 -15.62 25.94
CA GLY A 63 -21.24 -15.66 25.67
C GLY A 63 -21.62 -15.73 24.18
N LEU A 64 -22.78 -15.19 23.86
CA LEU A 64 -23.39 -15.27 22.53
C LEU A 64 -22.68 -14.37 21.52
N ILE A 65 -21.99 -14.96 20.54
CA ILE A 65 -21.32 -14.21 19.47
C ILE A 65 -22.29 -14.07 18.29
N MET A 66 -22.68 -12.83 18.00
CA MET A 66 -23.53 -12.47 16.87
C MET A 66 -22.67 -12.06 15.67
N LEU A 67 -22.74 -12.81 14.56
CA LEU A 67 -22.02 -12.52 13.33
C LEU A 67 -22.98 -12.23 12.16
N SER A 68 -22.71 -11.20 11.36
CA SER A 68 -23.51 -10.91 10.17
C SER A 68 -23.32 -11.98 9.08
N LYS A 69 -24.43 -12.45 8.49
CA LYS A 69 -24.44 -13.38 7.34
C LYS A 69 -23.76 -12.81 6.10
N THR A 70 -23.70 -11.48 5.97
CA THR A 70 -23.14 -10.78 4.80
C THR A 70 -21.69 -10.35 4.98
N ARG A 71 -20.98 -10.85 6.01
CA ARG A 71 -19.58 -10.48 6.29
C ARG A 71 -18.63 -10.73 5.11
N TRP A 72 -18.91 -11.74 4.28
CA TRP A 72 -18.13 -12.04 3.08
C TRP A 72 -18.12 -10.88 2.07
N LYS A 73 -19.18 -10.07 2.00
CA LYS A 73 -19.26 -8.91 1.09
C LYS A 73 -18.21 -7.84 1.40
N ASN A 74 -17.91 -7.63 2.69
CA ASN A 74 -16.86 -6.71 3.11
C ASN A 74 -15.47 -7.20 2.64
N TRP A 75 -15.22 -8.50 2.74
CA TRP A 75 -13.98 -9.10 2.25
C TRP A 75 -13.84 -9.04 0.73
N VAL A 76 -14.94 -9.21 0.00
CA VAL A 76 -14.97 -8.98 -1.45
C VAL A 76 -14.63 -7.51 -1.77
N ALA A 77 -15.26 -6.55 -1.10
CA ALA A 77 -14.97 -5.13 -1.32
C ALA A 77 -13.49 -4.81 -1.05
N ARG A 78 -12.92 -5.32 0.06
CA ARG A 78 -11.49 -5.19 0.37
C ARG A 78 -10.60 -5.78 -0.72
N ALA A 79 -10.91 -6.99 -1.21
CA ALA A 79 -10.14 -7.61 -2.28
C ALA A 79 -10.17 -6.78 -3.58
N VAL A 80 -11.32 -6.18 -3.90
CA VAL A 80 -11.44 -5.25 -5.05
C VAL A 80 -10.59 -4.00 -4.85
N TYR A 81 -10.65 -3.37 -3.67
CA TYR A 81 -9.84 -2.17 -3.39
C TYR A 81 -8.33 -2.47 -3.47
N ILE A 82 -7.88 -3.60 -2.89
CA ILE A 82 -6.48 -4.02 -2.97
C ILE A 82 -6.10 -4.31 -4.44
N GLY A 83 -6.99 -4.96 -5.20
CA GLY A 83 -6.78 -5.19 -6.64
C GLY A 83 -6.59 -3.91 -7.44
N LEU A 84 -7.42 -2.89 -7.21
CA LEU A 84 -7.30 -1.59 -7.88
C LEU A 84 -5.99 -0.88 -7.52
N VAL A 85 -5.60 -0.90 -6.25
CA VAL A 85 -4.30 -0.36 -5.81
C VAL A 85 -3.16 -1.11 -6.49
N ASN A 86 -3.27 -2.44 -6.61
CA ASN A 86 -2.23 -3.25 -7.25
C ASN A 86 -2.08 -2.95 -8.74
N ILE A 87 -3.19 -2.72 -9.45
CA ILE A 87 -3.17 -2.27 -10.85
C ILE A 87 -2.46 -0.92 -10.97
N LEU A 88 -2.75 0.02 -10.07
CA LEU A 88 -2.08 1.32 -10.05
C LEU A 88 -0.56 1.18 -9.85
N LEU A 89 -0.13 0.33 -8.91
CA LEU A 89 1.29 0.06 -8.68
C LEU A 89 1.97 -0.52 -9.92
N LEU A 90 1.32 -1.46 -10.61
CA LEU A 90 1.84 -2.04 -11.85
C LEU A 90 2.01 -0.99 -12.96
N ILE A 91 1.03 -0.09 -13.12
CA ILE A 91 1.11 1.01 -14.08
C ILE A 91 2.30 1.93 -13.74
N LEU A 92 2.50 2.25 -12.46
CA LEU A 92 3.65 3.05 -12.03
C LEU A 92 4.99 2.39 -12.33
N ILE A 93 5.12 1.08 -12.06
CA ILE A 93 6.35 0.31 -12.39
C ILE A 93 6.63 0.37 -13.89
N ILE A 94 5.60 0.21 -14.72
CA ILE A 94 5.76 0.24 -16.18
C ILE A 94 6.13 1.65 -16.66
N SER A 95 5.50 2.68 -16.10
CA SER A 95 5.66 4.08 -16.50
C SER A 95 7.02 4.69 -16.15
N LEU A 96 7.70 4.21 -15.11
CA LEU A 96 9.01 4.76 -14.71
C LEU A 96 10.11 4.37 -15.69
N PRO A 97 10.88 5.31 -16.28
CA PRO A 97 12.04 4.96 -17.11
C PRO A 97 13.17 4.39 -16.23
N LYS A 98 13.83 3.32 -16.68
CA LYS A 98 14.82 2.56 -15.92
C LYS A 98 16.26 2.98 -16.29
N ASP A 99 16.42 4.26 -16.61
CA ASP A 99 17.68 4.80 -17.13
C ASP A 99 18.57 5.39 -16.02
N SER A 100 18.01 5.57 -14.82
CA SER A 100 18.71 6.12 -13.66
C SER A 100 18.56 5.22 -12.42
N GLU A 101 19.61 5.18 -11.60
CA GLU A 101 19.62 4.44 -10.32
C GLU A 101 18.45 4.75 -9.38
N PRO A 102 18.07 6.03 -9.12
CA PRO A 102 16.94 6.31 -8.24
C PRO A 102 15.65 5.70 -8.78
N ASN A 103 15.41 5.72 -10.09
CA ASN A 103 14.21 5.13 -10.68
C ASN A 103 14.19 3.61 -10.56
N ILE A 104 15.36 2.95 -10.62
CA ILE A 104 15.48 1.50 -10.43
C ILE A 104 15.19 1.13 -8.98
N ILE A 105 15.75 1.85 -8.01
CA ILE A 105 15.48 1.63 -6.58
C ILE A 105 14.00 1.83 -6.27
N ILE A 106 13.38 2.90 -6.78
CA ILE A 106 11.94 3.14 -6.63
C ILE A 106 11.14 2.00 -7.26
N SER A 107 11.53 1.53 -8.45
CA SER A 107 10.86 0.41 -9.12
C SER A 107 10.94 -0.89 -8.31
N TYR A 108 12.06 -1.16 -7.63
CA TYR A 108 12.18 -2.29 -6.71
C TYR A 108 11.24 -2.18 -5.51
N LEU A 109 11.16 -1.01 -4.89
CA LEU A 109 10.28 -0.78 -3.74
C LEU A 109 8.80 -0.94 -4.11
N ILE A 110 8.40 -0.37 -5.24
CA ILE A 110 7.03 -0.49 -5.76
C ILE A 110 6.73 -1.94 -6.16
N SER A 111 7.69 -2.66 -6.77
CA SER A 111 7.54 -4.08 -7.10
C SER A 111 7.34 -4.95 -5.86
N GLY A 112 8.12 -4.74 -4.80
CA GLY A 112 7.93 -5.43 -3.51
C GLY A 112 6.56 -5.13 -2.89
N SER A 113 6.11 -3.88 -2.93
CA SER A 113 4.78 -3.48 -2.45
C SER A 113 3.66 -4.18 -3.22
N SER A 114 3.79 -4.25 -4.55
CA SER A 114 2.82 -4.93 -5.43
C SER A 114 2.77 -6.45 -5.18
N PHE A 115 3.90 -7.06 -4.86
CA PHE A 115 3.97 -8.47 -4.46
C PHE A 115 3.21 -8.74 -3.16
N ILE A 116 3.39 -7.89 -2.14
CA ILE A 116 2.68 -7.97 -0.86
C ILE A 116 1.16 -7.82 -1.07
N MET A 117 0.73 -6.88 -1.93
CA MET A 117 -0.69 -6.70 -2.25
C MET A 117 -1.27 -7.94 -2.94
N SER A 118 -0.52 -8.56 -3.86
CA SER A 118 -0.92 -9.80 -4.53
C SER A 118 -1.11 -10.95 -3.53
N PHE A 119 -0.22 -11.05 -2.53
CA PHE A 119 -0.36 -11.99 -1.43
C PHE A 119 -1.60 -11.72 -0.56
N TRP A 120 -1.92 -10.46 -0.28
CA TRP A 120 -3.15 -10.10 0.45
C TRP A 120 -4.43 -10.48 -0.31
N ILE A 121 -4.45 -10.34 -1.64
CA ILE A 121 -5.59 -10.79 -2.48
C ILE A 121 -5.74 -12.31 -2.38
N PHE A 122 -4.63 -13.05 -2.36
CA PHE A 122 -4.64 -14.49 -2.15
C PHE A 122 -5.24 -14.87 -0.78
N LEU A 123 -4.82 -14.20 0.30
CA LEU A 123 -5.39 -14.41 1.63
C LEU A 123 -6.89 -14.09 1.69
N CYS A 124 -7.33 -13.03 0.99
CA CYS A 124 -8.75 -12.70 0.89
C CYS A 124 -9.54 -13.83 0.21
N SER A 125 -8.99 -14.44 -0.85
CA SER A 125 -9.61 -15.59 -1.50
C SER A 125 -9.73 -16.80 -0.56
N LEU A 126 -8.66 -17.15 0.17
CA LEU A 126 -8.70 -18.23 1.18
C LEU A 126 -9.74 -17.99 2.27
N LEU A 127 -9.88 -16.75 2.71
CA LEU A 127 -10.88 -16.38 3.71
C LEU A 127 -12.31 -16.49 3.16
N LEU A 128 -12.53 -16.15 1.88
CA LEU A 128 -13.80 -16.33 1.21
C LEU A 128 -14.20 -17.81 1.08
N PHE A 129 -13.22 -18.72 0.87
CA PHE A 129 -13.47 -20.17 0.98
C PHE A 129 -13.95 -20.57 2.37
N ARG A 130 -13.32 -20.05 3.43
CA ARG A 130 -13.72 -20.32 4.83
C ARG A 130 -15.13 -19.79 5.15
N LEU A 131 -15.53 -18.67 4.56
CA LEU A 131 -16.86 -18.08 4.72
C LEU A 131 -17.95 -18.72 3.84
N LYS A 132 -17.66 -19.84 3.15
CA LYS A 132 -18.56 -20.52 2.20
C LYS A 132 -19.01 -19.65 1.02
N ALA A 133 -18.30 -18.56 0.74
CA ALA A 133 -18.54 -17.70 -0.42
C ALA A 133 -17.72 -18.20 -1.63
N ILE A 134 -17.97 -19.45 -2.01
CA ILE A 134 -17.21 -20.20 -3.04
C ILE A 134 -17.15 -19.46 -4.38
N PRO A 135 -18.26 -18.89 -4.92
CA PRO A 135 -18.21 -18.24 -6.23
C PRO A 135 -17.24 -17.07 -6.28
N SER A 136 -17.21 -16.24 -5.23
CA SER A 136 -16.26 -15.13 -5.13
C SER A 136 -14.83 -15.60 -4.92
N ALA A 137 -14.61 -16.66 -4.14
CA ALA A 137 -13.28 -17.17 -3.85
C ALA A 137 -12.57 -17.68 -5.11
N ILE A 138 -13.30 -18.39 -5.97
CA ILE A 138 -12.81 -18.94 -7.25
C ILE A 138 -12.38 -17.85 -8.22
N ILE A 139 -12.99 -16.66 -8.16
CA ILE A 139 -12.62 -15.52 -9.01
C ILE A 139 -11.30 -14.90 -8.53
N PHE A 140 -11.16 -14.64 -7.23
CA PHE A 140 -9.99 -13.92 -6.71
C PHE A 140 -8.71 -14.76 -6.65
N LEU A 141 -8.82 -16.09 -6.58
CA LEU A 141 -7.66 -16.99 -6.53
C LEU A 141 -6.77 -16.90 -7.80
N PRO A 142 -7.30 -17.09 -9.03
CA PRO A 142 -6.50 -16.94 -10.25
C PRO A 142 -6.06 -15.50 -10.46
N VAL A 143 -6.85 -14.51 -10.04
CA VAL A 143 -6.48 -13.09 -10.12
C VAL A 143 -5.23 -12.80 -9.28
N ALA A 144 -5.16 -13.33 -8.05
CA ALA A 144 -3.96 -13.19 -7.22
C ALA A 144 -2.73 -13.80 -7.90
N PHE A 145 -2.89 -14.98 -8.52
CA PHE A 145 -1.81 -15.64 -9.24
C PHE A 145 -1.33 -14.83 -10.47
N LEU A 146 -2.26 -14.25 -11.23
CA LEU A 146 -1.94 -13.38 -12.36
C LEU A 146 -1.14 -12.15 -11.92
N PHE A 147 -1.54 -11.51 -10.82
CA PHE A 147 -0.80 -10.38 -10.28
C PHE A 147 0.59 -10.78 -9.78
N PHE A 148 0.71 -11.94 -9.14
CA PHE A 148 1.98 -12.48 -8.69
C PHE A 148 2.93 -12.78 -9.87
N ALA A 149 2.42 -13.42 -10.92
CA ALA A 149 3.18 -13.68 -12.14
C ALA A 149 3.59 -12.38 -12.86
N GLY A 150 2.67 -11.41 -12.95
CA GLY A 150 2.93 -10.10 -13.57
C GLY A 150 4.00 -9.30 -12.83
N THR A 151 3.92 -9.24 -11.50
CA THR A 151 4.94 -8.57 -10.67
C THR A 151 6.29 -9.25 -10.76
N TYR A 152 6.33 -10.58 -10.75
CA TYR A 152 7.56 -11.35 -10.92
C TYR A 152 8.21 -11.09 -12.28
N PHE A 153 7.43 -11.07 -13.36
CA PHE A 153 7.94 -10.74 -14.69
C PHE A 153 8.53 -9.33 -14.77
N LEU A 154 7.86 -8.34 -14.17
CA LEU A 154 8.38 -6.98 -14.10
C LEU A 154 9.66 -6.89 -13.28
N LEU A 155 9.77 -7.64 -12.18
CA LEU A 155 10.98 -7.71 -11.37
C LEU A 155 12.18 -8.22 -12.18
N LEU A 156 11.99 -9.26 -13.00
CA LEU A 156 13.02 -9.75 -13.91
C LEU A 156 13.46 -8.68 -14.91
N ARG A 157 12.50 -7.90 -15.43
CA ARG A 157 12.80 -6.79 -16.33
C ARG A 157 13.62 -5.70 -15.64
N ILE A 158 13.28 -5.33 -14.41
CA ILE A 158 14.03 -4.35 -13.62
C ILE A 158 15.45 -4.86 -13.37
N LYS A 159 15.60 -6.13 -12.95
CA LYS A 159 16.91 -6.76 -12.73
C LYS A 159 17.81 -6.75 -13.97
N ARG A 160 17.22 -6.98 -15.15
CA ARG A 160 17.97 -6.90 -16.42
C ARG A 160 18.49 -5.49 -16.70
N SER A 161 17.69 -4.46 -16.39
CA SER A 161 18.11 -3.05 -16.53
C SER A 161 19.24 -2.68 -15.56
N ASP A 162 19.19 -3.18 -14.32
CA ASP A 162 20.24 -2.97 -13.32
C ASP A 162 21.60 -3.49 -13.79
N ILE A 163 21.65 -4.76 -14.25
CA ILE A 163 22.88 -5.38 -14.78
C ILE A 163 23.45 -4.54 -15.94
N SER A 164 22.60 -4.09 -16.87
CA SER A 164 23.07 -3.31 -18.01
C SER A 164 23.70 -1.96 -17.61
N LEU A 165 23.21 -1.32 -16.55
CA LEU A 165 23.81 -0.07 -16.06
C LEU A 165 25.15 -0.30 -15.38
N THR A 166 25.29 -1.39 -14.63
CA THR A 166 26.57 -1.75 -14.00
C THR A 166 27.65 -2.03 -15.04
N GLU A 167 27.33 -2.80 -16.10
CA GLU A 167 28.25 -3.06 -17.21
C GLU A 167 28.65 -1.77 -17.94
N LEU A 168 27.70 -0.85 -18.14
CA LEU A 168 27.94 0.45 -18.77
C LEU A 168 28.90 1.30 -17.92
N LYS A 169 28.69 1.35 -16.60
CA LYS A 169 29.60 2.01 -15.65
C LYS A 169 31.00 1.41 -15.68
N GLU A 170 31.12 0.08 -15.70
CA GLU A 170 32.41 -0.59 -15.81
C GLU A 170 33.12 -0.30 -17.14
N SER A 171 32.38 -0.26 -18.25
CA SER A 171 32.95 0.06 -19.57
C SER A 171 33.49 1.50 -19.62
N PHE A 172 32.78 2.47 -19.05
CA PHE A 172 33.26 3.85 -18.93
C PHE A 172 34.49 3.95 -18.03
N GLN A 173 34.52 3.21 -16.91
CA GLN A 173 35.71 3.17 -16.06
C GLN A 173 36.92 2.55 -16.78
N LYS A 174 36.72 1.51 -17.59
CA LYS A 174 37.79 0.90 -18.40
C LYS A 174 38.29 1.86 -19.49
N LEU A 175 37.39 2.57 -20.17
CA LEU A 175 37.77 3.58 -21.16
C LEU A 175 38.55 4.73 -20.53
N ASN A 176 38.12 5.25 -19.38
CA ASN A 176 38.86 6.28 -18.64
C ASN A 176 40.23 5.79 -18.17
N LYS A 177 40.36 4.53 -17.74
CA LYS A 177 41.65 3.94 -17.34
C LYS A 177 42.59 3.66 -18.52
N THR A 178 42.05 3.45 -19.72
CA THR A 178 42.83 3.16 -20.94
C THR A 178 43.19 4.42 -21.71
N SER A 179 42.46 5.52 -21.50
CA SER A 179 42.85 6.86 -21.93
C SER A 179 44.02 7.34 -21.07
N ALA A 180 45.24 6.92 -21.43
CA ALA A 180 46.48 7.46 -20.88
C ALA A 180 46.63 8.91 -21.36
N GLU A 181 45.83 9.82 -20.81
CA GLU A 181 46.11 11.24 -20.88
C GLU A 181 47.26 11.60 -19.94
N ASP A 182 48.02 12.61 -20.36
CA ASP A 182 49.17 13.20 -19.67
C ASP A 182 48.93 13.25 -18.16
N SER A 183 49.89 12.79 -17.35
CA SER A 183 49.73 12.68 -15.89
C SER A 183 49.47 14.04 -15.22
N ARG A 184 49.63 15.15 -15.95
CA ARG A 184 49.40 16.53 -15.52
C ARG A 184 47.96 17.00 -15.76
N LEU A 185 47.18 16.27 -16.57
CA LEU A 185 45.78 16.55 -16.91
C LEU A 185 44.84 15.47 -16.37
N VAL A 186 45.30 14.67 -15.40
CA VAL A 186 44.50 13.61 -14.79
C VAL A 186 43.31 14.25 -14.08
N SER A 187 42.11 14.03 -14.63
CA SER A 187 40.87 14.32 -13.92
C SER A 187 40.86 13.48 -12.64
N VAL A 188 40.75 14.14 -11.48
CA VAL A 188 40.65 13.48 -10.18
C VAL A 188 39.53 12.44 -10.23
N SER A 189 39.85 11.17 -9.96
CA SER A 189 38.86 10.10 -9.95
C SER A 189 37.96 10.26 -8.72
N GLY A 190 36.74 10.76 -8.93
CA GLY A 190 35.71 10.89 -7.90
C GLY A 190 34.34 10.49 -8.43
N LEU A 191 33.54 9.87 -7.57
CA LEU A 191 32.08 9.81 -7.77
C LEU A 191 31.54 11.25 -7.68
N PRO A 192 30.46 11.63 -8.39
CA PRO A 192 29.83 12.93 -8.17
C PRO A 192 29.39 13.06 -6.70
N GLY A 193 30.13 13.85 -5.92
CA GLY A 193 29.99 13.96 -4.47
C GLY A 193 31.27 13.71 -3.66
N ASP A 194 32.26 13.01 -4.23
CA ASP A 194 33.60 12.83 -3.65
C ASP A 194 34.54 13.95 -4.14
N TRP A 195 34.36 15.15 -3.59
CA TRP A 195 35.39 16.19 -3.71
C TRP A 195 36.37 15.99 -2.56
N PRO A 196 37.68 15.81 -2.81
CA PRO A 196 38.66 15.85 -1.73
C PRO A 196 38.60 17.24 -1.07
N ASP A 197 38.49 17.27 0.26
CA ASP A 197 38.42 18.49 1.09
C ASP A 197 39.65 19.41 0.95
N GLU A 198 40.67 19.00 0.21
CA GLU A 198 41.96 19.68 0.11
C GLU A 198 42.11 20.59 -1.13
N ASP A 199 41.09 20.69 -2.00
CA ASP A 199 41.22 21.39 -3.29
C ASP A 199 40.81 22.88 -3.27
N PHE A 200 40.82 23.52 -2.11
CA PHE A 200 40.77 24.99 -2.00
C PHE A 200 42.04 25.52 -1.33
N ILE A 201 42.93 26.02 -2.18
CA ILE A 201 44.15 26.77 -1.87
C ILE A 201 43.87 27.81 -0.75
N LYS A 202 44.70 27.81 0.29
CA LYS A 202 44.91 28.95 1.20
C LYS A 202 45.82 29.99 0.55
#